data_AF-A0A936WGD9-F1
#
_entry.id   AF-A0A936WGD9-F1
#
_cell.length_a   1.000
_cell.length_b   1.000
_cell.length_c   1.000
_cell.angle_alpha   90.00
_cell.angle_beta   90.00
_cell.angle_gamma   90.00
#
_symmetry.space_group_name_H-M   'P 1'
#
loop_
_entity.id
_entity.type
_entity.pdbx_description
1 polymer ?
#
loop_
_entity_poly.entity_id
_entity_poly.type
_entity_poly.pdbx_seq_one_letter_code
_entity_poly.pdbx_strand_id
1 'polypeptide(L)'
;MSLDREKTLARIKARLRQHQDRPDETEFSDWTLVATSCVEAGVDLSFRTGLRESASLVSLIQVGGRVNRHQEFGQSEVWTFTLQETDLLRLHPGFKVSSKVLEKMFAEGRVTPDDCVGLHGGNLFVV
;
A
#
# COMPACT_ATOMS: atom_id res chain seq x y z
N MET A 1 25.44 -3.95 -4.10
CA MET A 1 24.03 -3.92 -3.63
C MET A 1 23.26 -2.67 -4.08
N SER A 2 23.89 -1.52 -4.40
CA SER A 2 23.19 -0.28 -4.79
C SER A 2 22.64 -0.25 -6.23
N LEU A 3 23.33 -0.89 -7.19
CA LEU A 3 23.01 -0.75 -8.62
C LEU A 3 21.70 -1.42 -9.04
N ASP A 4 21.33 -2.54 -8.43
CA ASP A 4 20.12 -3.30 -8.78
C ASP A 4 18.83 -2.62 -8.26
N ARG A 5 18.90 -2.08 -7.04
CA ARG A 5 17.82 -1.27 -6.45
C ARG A 5 17.55 -0.03 -7.29
N GLU A 6 18.61 0.68 -7.71
CA GLU A 6 18.48 1.90 -8.51
C GLU A 6 17.87 1.61 -9.88
N LYS A 7 18.32 0.56 -10.57
CA LYS A 7 17.73 0.10 -11.84
C LYS A 7 16.26 -0.28 -11.70
N THR A 8 15.93 -1.02 -10.63
CA THR A 8 14.55 -1.42 -10.34
C THR A 8 13.66 -0.21 -10.10
N LEU A 9 14.10 0.75 -9.28
CA LEU A 9 13.37 1.99 -9.02
C LEU A 9 13.19 2.85 -10.28
N ALA A 10 14.23 2.96 -11.11
CA ALA A 10 14.14 3.67 -12.38
C ALA A 10 13.09 3.04 -13.31
N ARG A 11 13.04 1.71 -13.39
CA ARG A 11 12.04 0.98 -14.17
C ARG A 11 10.62 1.18 -13.64
N ILE A 12 10.43 1.15 -12.32
CA ILE A 12 9.13 1.41 -11.68
C ILE A 12 8.67 2.83 -12.00
N LYS A 13 9.54 3.85 -11.83
CA LYS A 13 9.21 5.25 -12.13
C LYS A 13 8.87 5.47 -13.61
N ALA A 14 9.59 4.83 -14.52
CA ALA A 14 9.29 4.92 -15.95
C ALA A 14 7.89 4.37 -16.28
N ARG A 15 7.49 3.25 -15.67
CA ARG A 15 6.15 2.67 -15.84
C ARG A 15 5.05 3.56 -15.27
N LEU A 16 5.26 4.12 -14.08
CA LEU A 16 4.30 5.05 -13.46
C LEU A 16 4.07 6.29 -14.35
N ARG A 17 5.13 6.86 -14.92
CA ARG A 17 5.01 8.02 -15.84
C ARG A 17 4.27 7.68 -17.13
N GLN A 18 4.56 6.54 -17.75
CA GLN A 18 3.88 6.11 -18.97
C GLN A 18 2.36 6.01 -18.78
N HIS A 19 1.92 5.58 -17.60
CA HIS A 19 0.50 5.54 -17.25
C HIS A 19 -0.11 6.93 -17.05
N GLN A 20 0.63 7.86 -16.44
CA GLN A 20 0.17 9.25 -16.27
C GLN A 20 -0.01 9.96 -17.62
N ASP A 21 0.92 9.75 -18.55
CA ASP A 21 0.91 10.40 -19.86
C ASP A 21 -0.17 9.81 -20.80
N ARG A 22 -0.55 8.54 -20.62
CA ARG A 22 -1.46 7.80 -21.52
C ARG A 22 -2.44 6.91 -20.74
N PRO A 23 -3.40 7.50 -20.02
CA PRO A 23 -4.32 6.76 -19.14
C PRO A 23 -5.31 5.85 -19.87
N ASP A 24 -5.56 6.08 -21.16
CA ASP A 24 -6.51 5.31 -21.99
C ASP A 24 -5.87 4.05 -22.64
N GLU A 25 -4.54 3.89 -22.56
CA GLU A 25 -3.84 2.72 -23.08
C GLU A 25 -3.75 1.61 -22.01
N THR A 26 -4.74 0.72 -22.01
CA THR A 26 -4.90 -0.38 -21.04
C THR A 26 -3.71 -1.33 -20.94
N GLU A 27 -2.91 -1.50 -22.01
CA GLU A 27 -1.73 -2.37 -22.01
C GLU A 27 -0.62 -1.94 -21.03
N PHE A 28 -0.59 -0.67 -20.62
CA PHE A 28 0.42 -0.15 -19.68
C PHE A 28 -0.07 -0.11 -18.22
N SER A 29 -1.34 -0.40 -17.97
CA SER A 29 -1.96 -0.38 -16.63
C SER A 29 -1.93 -1.70 -15.88
N ASP A 30 -1.68 -2.82 -16.55
CA ASP A 30 -1.74 -4.17 -15.93
C ASP A 30 -0.40 -4.61 -15.33
N TRP A 31 0.02 -3.96 -14.25
CA TRP A 31 1.14 -4.46 -13.46
C TRP A 31 1.02 -4.15 -11.97
N THR A 32 1.53 -5.08 -11.16
CA THR A 32 1.55 -4.97 -9.70
C THR A 32 2.98 -4.96 -9.20
N LEU A 33 3.31 -4.02 -8.30
CA LEU A 33 4.55 -4.06 -7.55
C LEU A 33 4.35 -4.93 -6.30
N VAL A 34 5.03 -6.07 -6.25
CA VAL A 34 5.14 -6.86 -5.02
C VAL A 34 6.42 -6.45 -4.30
N ALA A 35 6.29 -5.97 -3.07
CA ALA A 35 7.41 -5.53 -2.27
C ALA A 35 7.22 -5.92 -0.80
N THR A 36 8.34 -6.06 -0.09
CA THR A 36 8.36 -6.12 1.38
C THR A 36 8.35 -4.69 1.94
N SER A 37 8.37 -4.55 3.26
CA SER A 37 8.40 -3.25 3.98
C SER A 37 9.53 -2.30 3.54
N CYS A 38 10.51 -2.76 2.77
CA CYS A 38 11.54 -1.91 2.17
C CYS A 38 11.00 -0.82 1.23
N VAL A 39 9.76 -0.93 0.73
CA VAL A 39 9.11 0.11 -0.09
C VAL A 39 8.44 1.20 0.77
N GLU A 40 8.26 0.98 2.07
CA GLU A 40 7.52 1.89 2.95
C GLU A 40 8.33 3.16 3.28
N ALA A 41 9.67 3.05 3.34
CA ALA A 41 10.59 4.15 3.65
C ALA A 41 11.67 4.35 2.58
N GLY A 42 11.94 5.61 2.21
CA GLY A 42 13.10 5.97 1.38
C GLY A 42 12.95 5.73 -0.13
N VAL A 43 11.72 5.62 -0.63
CA VAL A 43 11.41 5.62 -2.08
C VAL A 43 10.28 6.61 -2.37
N ASP A 44 10.33 7.24 -3.55
CA ASP A 44 9.30 8.19 -4.00
C ASP A 44 8.50 7.52 -5.12
N LEU A 45 7.38 6.92 -4.71
CA LEU A 45 6.44 6.18 -5.55
C LEU A 45 5.03 6.59 -5.13
N SER A 46 4.15 6.74 -6.12
CA SER A 46 2.73 7.07 -5.95
C SER A 46 1.92 6.05 -6.76
N PHE A 47 1.19 5.17 -6.08
CA PHE A 47 0.29 4.19 -6.69
C PHE A 47 -1.16 4.60 -6.46
N ARG A 48 -2.07 4.19 -7.34
CA ARG A 48 -3.50 4.44 -7.17
C ARG A 48 -4.13 3.60 -6.05
N THR A 49 -3.71 2.34 -5.94
CA THR A 49 -4.25 1.37 -4.98
C THR A 49 -3.10 0.65 -4.29
N GLY A 50 -3.22 0.45 -2.97
CA GLY A 50 -2.29 -0.34 -2.16
C GLY A 50 -2.96 -1.58 -1.61
N LEU A 51 -2.23 -2.70 -1.58
CA LEU A 51 -2.66 -3.92 -0.90
C LEU A 51 -1.62 -4.27 0.15
N ARG A 52 -2.07 -4.67 1.35
CA ARG A 52 -1.18 -4.99 2.47
C ARG A 52 -1.74 -6.07 3.39
N GLU A 53 -0.85 -6.83 4.00
CA GLU A 53 -1.20 -7.68 5.14
C GLU A 53 -1.49 -6.80 6.38
N SER A 54 -2.46 -7.21 7.20
CA SER A 54 -2.77 -6.56 8.47
C SER A 54 -1.55 -6.60 9.40
N ALA A 55 -1.07 -5.42 9.82
CA ALA A 55 0.03 -5.25 10.77
C ALA A 55 -0.25 -4.05 11.70
N SER A 56 0.71 -3.15 11.92
CA SER A 56 0.52 -1.97 12.78
C SER A 56 -0.16 -0.79 12.08
N LEU A 57 -0.77 0.10 12.86
CA LEU A 57 -1.26 1.41 12.39
C LEU A 57 -0.16 2.21 11.68
N VAL A 58 1.06 2.18 12.21
CA VAL A 58 2.20 2.90 11.62
C VAL A 58 2.51 2.38 10.21
N SER A 59 2.52 1.06 10.03
CA SER A 59 2.68 0.47 8.69
C SER A 59 1.52 0.90 7.78
N LEU A 60 0.28 1.00 8.29
CA LEU A 60 -0.88 1.42 7.49
C LEU A 60 -0.71 2.84 6.98
N ILE A 61 -0.36 3.78 7.85
CA ILE A 61 -0.10 5.19 7.49
C ILE A 61 1.07 5.28 6.49
N GLN A 62 2.13 4.48 6.66
CA GLN A 62 3.25 4.46 5.73
C GLN A 62 2.85 4.02 4.33
N VAL A 63 2.02 2.97 4.21
CA VAL A 63 1.46 2.51 2.93
C VAL A 63 0.51 3.58 2.37
N GLY A 64 -0.36 4.15 3.20
CA GLY A 64 -1.26 5.24 2.81
C GLY A 64 -0.53 6.44 2.23
N GLY A 65 0.65 6.79 2.75
CA GLY A 65 1.49 7.86 2.21
C GLY A 65 2.18 7.56 0.86
N ARG A 66 2.06 6.32 0.35
CA ARG A 66 2.50 5.90 -0.99
C ARG A 66 1.36 5.69 -1.96
N VAL A 67 0.13 5.68 -1.45
CA VAL A 67 -1.08 5.60 -2.25
C VAL A 67 -1.57 7.03 -2.50
N ASN A 68 -1.70 7.41 -3.77
CA ASN A 68 -2.17 8.72 -4.22
C ASN A 68 -1.43 9.91 -3.57
N ARG A 69 -0.12 9.76 -3.39
CA ARG A 69 0.77 10.72 -2.71
C ARG A 69 0.71 12.13 -3.32
N HIS A 70 0.45 12.22 -4.62
CA HIS A 70 0.39 13.49 -5.36
C HIS A 70 -1.04 13.98 -5.63
N GLN A 71 -2.07 13.33 -5.06
CA GLN A 71 -3.48 13.63 -5.31
C GLN A 71 -3.84 13.61 -6.81
N GLU A 72 -3.15 12.77 -7.57
CA GLU A 72 -3.32 12.62 -9.01
C GLU A 72 -4.66 11.94 -9.35
N PHE A 73 -5.25 11.22 -8.38
CA PHE A 73 -6.49 10.48 -8.55
C PHE A 73 -7.56 11.00 -7.59
N GLY A 74 -8.80 11.13 -8.10
CA GLY A 74 -9.95 11.59 -7.30
C GLY A 74 -10.37 10.63 -6.18
N GLN A 75 -9.97 9.35 -6.26
CA GLN A 75 -10.11 8.35 -5.21
C GLN A 75 -8.94 7.37 -5.22
N SER A 76 -8.57 6.88 -4.04
CA SER A 76 -7.46 5.96 -3.85
C SER A 76 -7.70 5.04 -2.67
N GLU A 77 -7.34 3.77 -2.80
CA GLU A 77 -7.75 2.75 -1.84
C GLU A 77 -6.57 2.01 -1.25
N VAL A 78 -6.67 1.67 0.03
CA VAL A 78 -5.77 0.72 0.68
C VAL A 78 -6.60 -0.47 1.11
N TRP A 79 -6.22 -1.65 0.65
CA TRP A 79 -6.84 -2.91 1.02
C TRP A 79 -5.97 -3.59 2.07
N THR A 80 -6.51 -3.77 3.26
CA THR A 80 -5.87 -4.53 4.32
C THR A 80 -6.50 -5.90 4.38
N PHE A 81 -5.69 -6.94 4.20
CA PHE A 81 -6.15 -8.32 4.25
C PHE A 81 -5.46 -9.08 5.38
N THR A 82 -6.15 -10.05 5.97
CA THR A 82 -5.54 -11.02 6.88
C THR A 82 -5.29 -12.32 6.14
N LEU A 83 -4.06 -12.83 6.23
CA LEU A 83 -3.74 -14.14 5.64
C LEU A 83 -4.38 -15.26 6.47
N GLN A 84 -5.04 -16.18 5.79
CA GLN A 84 -5.45 -17.43 6.40
C GLN A 84 -4.23 -18.37 6.45
N GLU A 85 -3.90 -18.86 7.65
CA GLU A 85 -2.83 -19.84 7.81
C GLU A 85 -3.19 -21.14 7.08
N THR A 86 -2.26 -21.62 6.26
CA THR A 86 -2.34 -22.90 5.54
C THR A 86 -0.97 -23.58 5.61
N ASP A 87 -0.85 -24.81 5.12
CA ASP A 87 0.43 -25.54 5.13
C ASP A 87 1.57 -24.79 4.40
N LEU A 88 1.22 -23.91 3.45
CA LEU A 88 2.17 -23.13 2.64
C LEU A 88 2.27 -21.65 3.03
N LEU A 89 1.34 -21.14 3.86
CA LEU A 89 1.30 -19.74 4.27
C LEU A 89 1.24 -19.62 5.79
N ARG A 90 2.25 -18.98 6.37
CA ARG A 90 2.28 -18.66 7.80
C ARG A 90 2.15 -17.17 8.02
N LEU A 91 1.42 -16.80 9.07
CA LEU A 91 1.39 -15.42 9.54
C LEU A 91 2.76 -15.00 10.04
N HIS A 92 3.14 -13.76 9.75
CA HIS A 92 4.35 -13.20 10.33
C HIS A 92 4.17 -13.05 11.86
N PRO A 93 4.95 -13.74 12.71
CA PRO A 93 4.72 -13.74 14.16
C PRO A 93 4.75 -12.34 14.78
N GLY A 94 5.57 -11.45 14.20
CA GLY A 94 5.70 -10.06 14.64
C GLY A 94 4.48 -9.17 14.32
N PHE A 95 3.57 -9.60 13.44
CA PHE A 95 2.37 -8.80 13.11
C PHE A 95 1.21 -9.10 14.05
N LYS A 96 1.09 -10.34 14.55
CA LYS A 96 -0.05 -10.84 15.32
C LYS A 96 -0.58 -9.90 16.41
N VAL A 97 0.30 -9.30 17.23
CA VAL A 97 -0.13 -8.37 18.28
C VAL A 97 -0.53 -7.02 17.69
N SER A 98 0.28 -6.47 16.78
CA SER A 98 0.02 -5.17 16.17
C SER A 98 -1.25 -5.15 15.32
N SER A 99 -1.55 -6.23 14.59
CA SER A 99 -2.76 -6.39 13.78
C SER A 99 -4.00 -6.33 14.66
N LYS A 100 -4.00 -7.08 15.78
CA LYS A 100 -5.09 -7.04 16.77
C LYS A 100 -5.30 -5.67 17.40
N VAL A 101 -4.22 -4.94 17.66
CA VAL A 101 -4.30 -3.57 18.20
C VAL A 101 -4.92 -2.64 17.15
N LEU A 102 -4.52 -2.74 15.88
CA LEU A 102 -5.09 -1.97 14.78
C LEU A 102 -6.59 -2.27 14.60
N GLU A 103 -6.97 -3.55 14.56
CA GLU A 103 -8.38 -3.99 14.48
C GLU A 103 -9.20 -3.40 15.64
N LYS A 104 -8.66 -3.46 16.87
CA LYS A 104 -9.31 -2.88 18.04
C LYS A 104 -9.47 -1.37 17.92
N MET A 105 -8.48 -0.64 17.40
CA MET A 105 -8.58 0.80 17.19
C MET A 105 -9.71 1.17 16.23
N PHE A 106 -9.89 0.41 15.14
CA PHE A 106 -11.02 0.60 14.22
C PHE A 106 -12.35 0.25 14.87
N ALA A 107 -12.43 -0.90 15.57
CA ALA A 107 -13.65 -1.34 16.24
C ALA A 107 -14.11 -0.36 17.34
N GLU A 108 -13.18 0.30 18.03
CA GLU A 108 -13.45 1.32 19.04
C GLU A 108 -13.67 2.72 18.44
N GLY A 109 -13.55 2.90 17.11
CA GLY A 109 -13.68 4.20 16.45
C GLY A 109 -12.56 5.20 16.83
N ARG A 110 -11.41 4.70 17.30
CA ARG A 110 -10.26 5.53 17.70
C ARG A 110 -9.42 6.00 16.51
N VAL A 111 -9.61 5.33 15.37
CA VAL A 111 -8.99 5.62 14.08
C VAL A 111 -10.03 5.33 13.00
N THR A 112 -10.05 6.15 11.96
CA THR A 112 -10.89 6.02 10.77
C THR A 112 -10.02 5.85 9.51
N PRO A 113 -10.58 5.37 8.40
CA PRO A 113 -9.86 5.31 7.13
C PRO A 113 -9.23 6.64 6.73
N ASP A 114 -9.95 7.75 6.90
CA ASP A 114 -9.47 9.10 6.55
C ASP A 114 -8.26 9.56 7.39
N ASP A 115 -8.03 8.96 8.57
CA ASP A 115 -6.82 9.20 9.36
C ASP A 115 -5.59 8.48 8.78
N CYS A 116 -5.80 7.50 7.89
CA CYS A 116 -4.79 6.58 7.39
C CYS A 116 -4.45 6.79 5.91
N VAL A 117 -5.43 7.24 5.11
CA VAL A 117 -5.29 7.57 3.69
C VAL A 117 -5.72 9.02 3.51
N GLY A 118 -4.94 9.82 2.76
CA GLY A 118 -5.11 11.28 2.72
C GLY A 118 -6.55 11.76 2.47
N LEU A 119 -6.84 12.97 2.96
CA LEU A 119 -8.14 13.63 3.23
C LEU A 119 -9.27 13.62 2.17
N HIS A 120 -9.17 12.89 1.06
CA HIS A 120 -10.18 12.89 0.00
C HIS A 120 -10.56 11.46 -0.41
N GLY A 121 -11.46 10.85 0.37
CA GLY A 121 -12.30 9.73 -0.07
C GLY A 121 -11.54 8.43 -0.31
N GLY A 122 -10.62 8.09 0.58
CA GLY A 122 -9.94 6.81 0.52
C GLY A 122 -10.72 5.73 1.26
N ASN A 123 -11.10 4.68 0.56
CA ASN A 123 -11.70 3.52 1.20
C ASN A 123 -10.59 2.63 1.76
N LEU A 124 -10.64 2.38 3.07
CA LEU A 124 -9.91 1.27 3.69
C LEU A 124 -10.85 0.09 3.79
N PHE A 125 -10.62 -0.91 2.96
CA PHE A 125 -11.32 -2.18 3.08
C PHE A 125 -10.46 -3.11 3.93
N VAL A 126 -10.97 -3.48 5.10
CA VAL A 126 -10.41 -4.57 5.90
C VAL A 126 -11.17 -5.83 5.53
N VAL A 127 -10.51 -6.76 4.81
CA VAL A 127 -11.05 -8.06 4.41
C VAL A 127 -10.43 -9.17 5.26
#